data_AF-A0A9D7Z746-F1
#
_entry.id   AF-A0A9D7Z746-F1
#
_cell.length_a   1.000
_cell.length_b   1.000
_cell.length_c   1.000
_cell.angle_alpha   90.00
_cell.angle_beta   90.00
_cell.angle_gamma   90.00
#
_symmetry.space_group_name_H-M   'P 1'
#
loop_
_entity.id
_entity.type
_entity.pdbx_description
1 polymer ?
#
loop_
_entity_poly.entity_id
_entity_poly.type
_entity_poly.pdbx_seq_one_letter_code
_entity_poly.pdbx_strand_id
1 'polypeptide(L)'
;MWELNLAERELIDIYRPALMTFGVDLHNEEVQDAFEGCTSGLEDCFRSAIVYMLWLESKGTAIISPNAILIESMRNRWTTKYWKDDFLELPQLQSPGQRWWKAAEEHWGYDVRNRLVLDIYYSSEREYIKFTNGRTIQVETAYLCGWDSTLEYATTDNPIRRK
;
A
#
# COMPACT_ATOMS: atom_id res chain seq x y z
N MET A 1 -5.47 -4.37 -20.81
CA MET A 1 -4.53 -4.64 -19.70
C MET A 1 -3.19 -4.13 -20.16
N TRP A 2 -2.78 -2.95 -19.69
CA TRP A 2 -1.52 -2.37 -20.13
C TRP A 2 -0.37 -2.91 -19.31
N GLU A 3 0.77 -3.02 -19.98
CA GLU A 3 2.01 -3.43 -19.34
C GLU A 3 2.72 -2.19 -18.82
N LEU A 4 2.39 -1.79 -17.59
CA LEU A 4 3.27 -0.93 -16.81
C LEU A 4 4.67 -1.51 -16.84
N ASN A 5 5.67 -0.67 -17.11
CA ASN A 5 7.06 -1.11 -16.99
C ASN A 5 7.39 -1.38 -15.52
N LEU A 6 8.49 -2.10 -15.26
CA LEU A 6 8.86 -2.51 -13.91
C LEU A 6 8.96 -1.31 -12.94
N ALA A 7 9.54 -0.19 -13.39
CA ALA A 7 9.70 0.99 -12.57
C ALA A 7 8.36 1.65 -12.21
N GLU A 8 7.41 1.70 -13.15
CA GLU A 8 6.06 2.23 -12.89
C GLU A 8 5.29 1.35 -11.90
N ARG A 9 5.46 0.02 -11.98
CA ARG A 9 4.87 -0.91 -11.00
C ARG A 9 5.44 -0.70 -9.61
N GLU A 10 6.76 -0.58 -9.50
CA GLU A 10 7.44 -0.30 -8.22
C GLU A 10 6.96 1.02 -7.62
N LEU A 11 6.84 2.09 -8.43
CA LEU A 11 6.27 3.35 -7.97
C LEU A 11 4.83 3.18 -7.47
N ILE A 12 3.97 2.52 -8.24
CA ILE A 12 2.59 2.27 -7.81
C ILE A 12 2.58 1.51 -6.47
N ASP A 13 3.41 0.49 -6.30
CA ASP A 13 3.43 -0.28 -5.05
C ASP A 13 3.93 0.53 -3.85
N ILE A 14 4.85 1.48 -4.05
CA ILE A 14 5.31 2.42 -3.01
C ILE A 14 4.17 3.36 -2.57
N TYR A 15 3.45 3.97 -3.51
CA TYR A 15 2.47 5.04 -3.22
C TYR A 15 1.03 4.54 -3.04
N ARG A 16 0.70 3.33 -3.49
CA ARG A 16 -0.64 2.71 -3.42
C ARG A 16 -1.23 2.76 -2.01
N PRO A 17 -0.53 2.38 -0.93
CA PRO A 17 -1.06 2.47 0.43
C PRO A 17 -1.65 3.84 0.78
N ALA A 18 -0.87 4.90 0.52
CA ALA A 18 -1.27 6.27 0.84
C ALA A 18 -2.45 6.72 -0.03
N LEU A 19 -2.40 6.46 -1.35
CA LEU A 19 -3.47 6.82 -2.27
C LEU A 19 -4.78 6.12 -1.92
N MET A 20 -4.74 4.81 -1.67
CA MET A 20 -5.93 4.04 -1.30
C MET A 20 -6.50 4.48 0.05
N THR A 21 -5.66 4.91 1.00
CA THR A 21 -6.15 5.40 2.30
C THR A 21 -6.95 6.70 2.15
N PHE A 22 -6.59 7.54 1.17
CA PHE A 22 -7.41 8.69 0.78
C PHE A 22 -8.69 8.32 0.01
N GLY A 23 -8.89 7.05 -0.33
CA GLY A 23 -10.04 6.58 -1.10
C GLY A 23 -9.82 6.62 -2.61
N VAL A 24 -8.58 6.66 -3.09
CA VAL A 24 -8.29 6.49 -4.51
C VAL A 24 -8.54 5.03 -4.91
N ASP A 25 -9.37 4.84 -5.92
CA ASP A 25 -9.56 3.56 -6.60
C ASP A 25 -8.63 3.48 -7.81
N LEU A 26 -7.56 2.70 -7.68
CA LEU A 26 -6.60 2.49 -8.76
C LEU A 26 -7.15 1.58 -9.87
N HIS A 27 -8.27 0.90 -9.69
CA HIS A 27 -8.93 0.10 -10.72
C HIS A 27 -9.96 0.89 -11.54
N ASN A 28 -10.24 2.13 -11.14
CA ASN A 28 -11.13 3.03 -11.86
C ASN A 28 -10.62 3.29 -13.29
N GLU A 29 -11.51 3.20 -14.27
CA GLU A 29 -11.18 3.35 -15.70
C GLU A 29 -10.54 4.71 -16.00
N GLU A 30 -11.05 5.80 -15.43
CA GLU A 30 -10.48 7.14 -15.67
C GLU A 30 -9.09 7.31 -15.02
N VAL A 31 -8.86 6.64 -13.89
CA VAL A 31 -7.54 6.61 -13.24
C VAL A 31 -6.56 5.80 -14.09
N GLN A 32 -6.99 4.66 -14.64
CA GLN A 32 -6.20 3.90 -15.60
C GLN A 32 -5.88 4.78 -16.82
N ASP A 33 -6.87 5.35 -17.51
CA ASP A 33 -6.65 6.26 -18.66
C ASP A 33 -5.67 7.40 -18.36
N ALA A 34 -5.73 7.98 -17.16
CA ALA A 34 -4.77 8.99 -16.75
C ALA A 34 -3.34 8.47 -16.56
N PHE A 35 -3.15 7.22 -16.09
CA PHE A 35 -1.84 6.56 -16.08
C PHE A 35 -1.26 6.42 -17.48
N GLU A 36 -2.08 6.02 -18.45
CA GLU A 36 -1.66 5.86 -19.85
C GLU A 36 -1.13 7.15 -20.46
N GLY A 37 -1.80 8.27 -20.14
CA GLY A 37 -1.41 9.59 -20.60
C GLY A 37 -0.16 10.15 -19.90
N CYS A 38 0.21 9.59 -18.74
CA CYS A 38 1.29 10.09 -17.89
C CYS A 38 2.64 9.42 -18.22
N THR A 39 3.21 9.74 -19.38
CA THR A 39 4.43 9.11 -19.90
C THR A 39 5.74 9.49 -19.17
N SER A 40 5.69 10.40 -18.20
CA SER A 40 6.86 10.86 -17.44
C SER A 40 6.43 11.64 -16.20
N GLY A 41 7.26 11.63 -15.15
CA GLY A 41 6.98 12.39 -13.91
C GLY A 41 5.89 11.77 -13.03
N LEU A 42 5.63 10.47 -13.19
CA LEU A 42 4.57 9.77 -12.46
C LEU A 42 4.73 9.88 -10.93
N GLU A 43 5.97 9.69 -10.46
CA GLU A 43 6.29 9.83 -9.04
C GLU A 43 5.97 11.24 -8.50
N ASP A 44 6.31 12.29 -9.25
CA ASP A 44 6.01 13.67 -8.85
C ASP A 44 4.49 13.92 -8.81
N CYS A 45 3.73 13.29 -9.71
CA CYS A 45 2.26 13.37 -9.70
C CYS A 45 1.70 12.73 -8.42
N PHE A 46 2.15 11.52 -8.06
CA PHE A 46 1.76 10.85 -6.81
C PHE A 46 2.08 11.69 -5.58
N ARG A 47 3.32 12.16 -5.48
CA ARG A 47 3.77 13.01 -4.37
C ARG A 47 2.93 14.28 -4.26
N SER A 48 2.62 14.91 -5.39
CA SER A 48 1.81 16.13 -5.44
C SER A 48 0.37 15.89 -5.02
N ALA A 49 -0.25 14.80 -5.50
CA ALA A 49 -1.60 14.42 -5.10
C ALA A 49 -1.69 14.15 -3.59
N ILE A 50 -0.76 13.38 -3.03
CA ILE A 50 -0.69 13.06 -1.60
C ILE A 50 -0.48 14.34 -0.77
N VAL A 51 0.47 15.20 -1.16
CA VAL A 51 0.70 16.50 -0.49
C VAL A 51 -0.56 17.35 -0.46
N TYR A 52 -1.28 17.40 -1.58
CA TYR A 52 -2.50 18.20 -1.67
C TYR A 52 -3.61 17.64 -0.78
N MET A 53 -3.80 16.32 -0.77
CA MET A 53 -4.78 15.66 0.10
C MET A 53 -4.45 15.83 1.59
N LEU A 54 -3.17 15.66 1.98
CA LEU A 54 -2.71 15.96 3.35
C LEU A 54 -2.95 17.42 3.73
N TRP A 55 -2.72 18.35 2.80
CA TRP A 55 -3.00 19.76 3.05
C TRP A 55 -4.50 20.02 3.27
N LEU A 56 -5.38 19.42 2.47
CA LEU A 56 -6.83 19.50 2.66
C LEU A 56 -7.26 18.97 4.03
N GLU A 57 -6.76 17.79 4.44
CA GLU A 57 -7.02 17.23 5.77
C GLU A 57 -6.54 18.15 6.89
N SER A 58 -5.34 18.75 6.75
CA SER A 58 -4.81 19.68 7.76
C SER A 58 -5.67 20.94 7.94
N LYS A 59 -6.52 21.25 6.96
CA LYS A 59 -7.50 22.35 7.00
C LYS A 59 -8.89 21.90 7.45
N GLY A 60 -9.08 20.62 7.77
CA GLY A 60 -10.40 20.04 8.05
C GLY A 60 -11.32 20.05 6.84
N THR A 61 -10.77 20.11 5.62
CA THR A 61 -11.56 20.13 4.37
C THR A 61 -11.81 18.70 3.92
N ALA A 62 -13.07 18.36 3.63
CA ALA A 62 -13.42 17.04 3.14
C ALA A 62 -12.85 16.81 1.72
N ILE A 63 -12.22 15.66 1.51
CA ILE A 63 -11.76 15.21 0.20
C ILE A 63 -12.93 14.55 -0.51
N ILE A 64 -13.57 15.26 -1.44
CA ILE A 64 -14.80 14.80 -2.10
C ILE A 64 -14.53 13.80 -3.22
N SER A 65 -13.43 13.98 -3.97
CA SER A 65 -13.07 13.11 -5.10
C SER A 65 -11.56 12.87 -5.15
N PRO A 66 -11.05 11.86 -4.43
CA PRO A 66 -9.65 11.48 -4.44
C PRO A 66 -9.16 11.08 -5.84
N ASN A 67 -9.98 10.33 -6.60
CA ASN A 67 -9.67 9.95 -7.98
C ASN A 67 -9.44 11.18 -8.86
N ALA A 68 -10.31 12.20 -8.76
CA ALA A 68 -10.15 13.43 -9.54
C ALA A 68 -8.86 14.17 -9.20
N ILE A 69 -8.46 14.22 -7.92
CA ILE A 69 -7.19 14.83 -7.51
C ILE A 69 -6.01 14.10 -8.17
N LEU A 70 -5.99 12.77 -8.11
CA LEU A 70 -4.92 11.99 -8.73
C LEU A 70 -4.90 12.17 -10.26
N ILE A 71 -6.06 12.08 -10.92
CA ILE A 71 -6.21 12.29 -12.36
C ILE A 71 -5.71 13.67 -12.78
N GLU A 72 -6.13 14.73 -12.09
CA GLU A 72 -5.70 16.10 -12.37
C GLU A 72 -4.20 16.28 -12.16
N SER A 73 -3.61 15.62 -11.16
CA SER A 73 -2.16 15.65 -10.93
C SER A 73 -1.39 15.08 -12.13
N MET A 74 -1.88 13.98 -12.72
CA MET A 74 -1.26 13.33 -13.86
C MET A 74 -1.48 14.11 -15.17
N ARG A 75 -2.72 14.56 -15.42
CA ARG A 75 -3.08 15.33 -16.63
C ARG A 75 -2.31 16.64 -16.72
N ASN A 76 -2.13 17.33 -15.59
CA ASN A 76 -1.45 18.63 -15.53
C ASN A 76 0.02 18.52 -15.10
N ARG A 77 0.55 17.30 -14.92
CA ARG A 77 1.95 17.03 -14.53
C ARG A 77 2.38 17.82 -13.30
N TRP A 78 1.61 17.71 -12.22
CA TRP A 78 1.90 18.41 -10.99
C TRP A 78 3.26 17.99 -10.43
N THR A 79 3.96 18.96 -9.86
CA THR A 79 5.20 18.76 -9.12
C THR A 79 5.11 19.48 -7.78
N THR A 80 5.84 19.00 -6.79
CA THR A 80 5.81 19.59 -5.45
C THR A 80 7.20 19.64 -4.84
N LYS A 81 7.50 20.76 -4.19
CA LYS A 81 8.69 20.92 -3.33
C LYS A 81 8.40 20.65 -1.84
N TYR A 82 7.15 20.33 -1.52
CA TYR A 82 6.69 20.12 -0.14
C TYR A 82 6.66 18.65 0.25
N TRP A 83 7.02 17.75 -0.66
CA TRP A 83 7.17 16.33 -0.35
C TRP A 83 8.20 16.12 0.75
N LYS A 84 7.92 15.18 1.64
CA LYS A 84 8.85 14.65 2.62
C LYS A 84 8.72 13.14 2.61
N ASP A 85 9.85 12.43 2.64
CA ASP A 85 9.86 10.97 2.56
C ASP A 85 9.14 10.30 3.75
N ASP A 86 9.13 10.97 4.91
CA ASP A 86 8.43 10.54 6.11
C ASP A 86 6.89 10.61 5.99
N PHE A 87 6.34 11.19 4.93
CA PHE A 87 4.89 11.20 4.71
C PHE A 87 4.30 9.81 4.56
N LEU A 88 5.00 8.88 3.90
CA LEU A 88 4.51 7.51 3.77
C LEU A 88 4.55 6.74 5.11
N GLU A 89 5.25 7.27 6.11
CA GLU A 89 5.29 6.70 7.46
C GLU A 89 4.17 7.23 8.36
N LEU A 90 3.44 8.25 7.92
CA LEU A 90 2.34 8.84 8.69
C LEU A 90 1.29 7.78 9.03
N PRO A 91 0.89 7.61 10.30
CA PRO A 91 -0.01 6.53 10.72
C PRO A 91 -1.34 6.50 9.95
N GLN A 92 -1.83 7.66 9.52
CA GLN A 92 -3.06 7.78 8.74
C GLN A 92 -2.90 7.43 7.26
N LEU A 93 -1.67 7.30 6.74
CA LEU A 93 -1.40 6.86 5.36
C LEU A 93 -0.93 5.41 5.28
N GLN A 94 -0.73 4.77 6.43
CA GLN A 94 -0.32 3.38 6.49
C GLN A 94 -1.50 2.45 6.18
N SER A 95 -1.24 1.52 5.28
CA SER A 95 -2.17 0.44 5.01
C SER A 95 -2.42 -0.43 6.25
N PRO A 96 -3.55 -1.16 6.34
CA PRO A 96 -3.75 -2.19 7.36
C PRO A 96 -2.57 -3.14 7.51
N GLY A 97 -1.94 -3.56 6.42
CA GLY A 97 -0.80 -4.48 6.40
C GLY A 97 0.50 -3.82 6.88
N GLN A 98 0.76 -2.56 6.53
CA GLN A 98 1.89 -1.80 7.09
C GLN A 98 1.74 -1.62 8.61
N ARG A 99 0.53 -1.30 9.07
CA ARG A 99 0.22 -1.24 10.51
C ARG A 99 0.39 -2.61 11.17
N TRP A 100 -0.05 -3.67 10.50
CA TRP A 100 0.11 -5.04 11.01
C TRP A 100 1.58 -5.43 11.12
N TRP A 101 2.39 -5.12 10.11
CA TRP A 101 3.84 -5.36 10.10
C TRP A 101 4.56 -4.69 11.26
N LYS A 102 4.19 -3.43 11.55
CA LYS A 102 4.75 -2.69 12.69
C LYS A 102 4.31 -3.31 14.02
N ALA A 103 3.03 -3.59 14.19
CA ALA A 103 2.52 -4.23 15.39
C ALA A 103 3.08 -5.66 15.61
N ALA A 104 3.33 -6.41 14.53
CA ALA A 104 3.96 -7.71 14.60
C ALA A 104 5.38 -7.65 15.19
N GLU A 105 6.12 -6.56 14.98
CA GLU A 105 7.40 -6.34 15.66
C GLU A 105 7.25 -6.23 17.17
N GLU A 106 6.24 -5.47 17.61
CA GLU A 106 5.96 -5.24 19.03
C GLU A 106 5.53 -6.54 19.73
N HIS A 107 4.75 -7.39 19.04
CA HIS A 107 4.19 -8.62 19.60
C HIS A 107 5.09 -9.85 19.45
N TRP A 108 5.77 -10.02 18.32
CA TRP A 108 6.61 -11.20 18.04
C TRP A 108 8.10 -10.92 18.22
N GLY A 109 8.51 -9.66 18.21
CA GLY A 109 9.91 -9.25 18.13
C GLY A 109 10.42 -9.16 16.70
N TYR A 110 11.36 -8.23 16.50
CA TYR A 110 12.00 -7.93 15.21
C TYR A 110 12.49 -9.17 14.47
N ASP A 111 13.25 -10.04 15.14
CA ASP A 111 13.85 -11.23 14.52
C ASP A 111 12.82 -12.26 14.09
N VAL A 112 11.77 -12.46 14.90
CA VAL A 112 10.73 -13.46 14.61
C VAL A 112 9.90 -13.02 13.41
N ARG A 113 9.44 -11.76 13.41
CA ARG A 113 8.69 -11.20 12.28
C ARG A 113 9.49 -11.30 10.99
N ASN A 114 10.73 -10.81 10.96
CA ASN A 114 11.55 -10.77 9.75
C ASN A 114 11.91 -12.16 9.21
N ARG A 115 11.95 -13.18 10.08
CA ARG A 115 12.17 -14.58 9.67
C ARG A 115 10.91 -15.24 9.13
N LEU A 116 9.73 -14.87 9.61
CA LEU A 116 8.48 -15.55 9.28
C LEU A 116 7.71 -14.88 8.14
N VAL A 117 7.72 -13.56 8.08
CA VAL A 117 6.97 -12.79 7.08
C VAL A 117 7.87 -12.52 5.90
N LEU A 118 7.51 -13.09 4.75
CA LEU A 118 8.24 -12.94 3.50
C LEU A 118 7.84 -11.65 2.79
N ASP A 119 6.54 -11.33 2.79
CA ASP A 119 6.00 -10.19 2.05
C ASP A 119 4.60 -9.80 2.57
N ILE A 120 4.19 -8.56 2.34
CA ILE A 120 2.80 -8.10 2.46
C ILE A 120 2.41 -7.48 1.13
N TYR A 121 1.44 -8.08 0.46
CA TYR A 121 1.11 -7.76 -0.92
C TYR A 121 -0.40 -7.56 -1.12
N TYR A 122 -0.75 -6.84 -2.18
CA TYR A 122 -2.14 -6.66 -2.60
C TYR A 122 -2.57 -7.74 -3.59
N SER A 123 -3.77 -8.28 -3.39
CA SER A 123 -4.47 -9.10 -4.37
C SER A 123 -5.97 -8.78 -4.31
N SER A 124 -6.55 -8.40 -5.45
CA SER A 124 -7.99 -8.07 -5.55
C SER A 124 -8.46 -7.12 -4.43
N GLU A 125 -7.83 -5.94 -4.32
CA GLU A 125 -8.10 -4.87 -3.33
C GLU A 125 -7.85 -5.22 -1.85
N ARG A 126 -7.39 -6.43 -1.56
CA ARG A 126 -7.12 -6.89 -0.20
C ARG A 126 -5.63 -7.10 0.01
N GLU A 127 -5.18 -6.84 1.22
CA GLU A 127 -3.81 -7.11 1.62
C GLU A 127 -3.69 -8.51 2.22
N TYR A 128 -2.62 -9.18 1.85
CA TYR A 128 -2.28 -10.52 2.30
C TYR A 128 -0.86 -10.53 2.83
N ILE A 129 -0.66 -11.30 3.89
CA ILE A 129 0.63 -11.59 4.48
C ILE A 129 1.09 -12.92 3.91
N LYS A 130 2.28 -12.94 3.30
CA LYS A 130 2.93 -14.16 2.83
C LYS A 130 3.98 -14.59 3.84
N PHE A 131 3.87 -15.82 4.32
CA PHE A 131 4.82 -16.38 5.25
C PHE A 131 5.88 -17.23 4.55
N THR A 132 7.04 -17.42 5.19
CA THR A 132 8.16 -18.21 4.67
C THR A 132 7.84 -19.70 4.57
N ASN A 133 6.85 -20.20 5.33
CA ASN A 133 6.30 -21.55 5.18
C ASN A 133 5.41 -21.73 3.91
N GLY A 134 5.23 -20.66 3.12
CA GLY A 134 4.46 -20.66 1.88
C GLY A 134 2.95 -20.49 2.06
N ARG A 135 2.46 -20.32 3.29
CA ARG A 135 1.06 -19.99 3.56
C ARG A 135 0.81 -18.49 3.42
N THR A 136 -0.45 -18.14 3.16
CA THR A 136 -0.90 -16.75 3.05
C THR A 136 -2.17 -16.55 3.86
N ILE A 137 -2.31 -15.36 4.43
CA ILE A 137 -3.51 -14.96 5.18
C ILE A 137 -3.87 -13.52 4.82
N GLN A 138 -5.15 -13.20 4.73
CA GLN A 138 -5.58 -11.81 4.60
C GLN A 138 -5.23 -11.04 5.88
N VAL A 139 -4.74 -9.80 5.76
CA VAL A 139 -4.34 -8.97 6.92
C VAL A 139 -5.48 -8.81 7.93
N GLU A 140 -6.70 -8.57 7.45
CA GLU A 140 -7.89 -8.46 8.32
C GLU A 140 -8.14 -9.74 9.12
N THR A 141 -8.03 -10.90 8.45
CA THR A 141 -8.15 -12.20 9.12
C THR A 141 -7.03 -12.41 10.16
N ALA A 142 -5.81 -11.96 9.88
CA ALA A 142 -4.70 -12.04 10.84
C ALA A 142 -4.99 -11.22 12.11
N TYR A 143 -5.58 -10.03 11.99
CA TYR A 143 -6.05 -9.27 13.14
C TYR A 143 -7.15 -10.00 13.92
N LEU A 144 -8.13 -10.59 13.23
CA LEU A 144 -9.23 -11.33 13.86
C LEU A 144 -8.75 -12.59 14.60
N CYS A 145 -7.76 -13.30 14.05
CA CYS A 145 -7.19 -14.50 14.67
C CYS A 145 -6.31 -14.20 15.89
N GLY A 146 -5.77 -12.98 15.99
CA GLY A 146 -4.83 -12.59 17.02
C GLY A 146 -3.40 -13.11 16.79
N TRP A 147 -2.48 -12.60 17.60
CA TRP A 147 -1.03 -12.77 17.40
C TRP A 147 -0.54 -14.20 17.59
N ASP A 148 -1.04 -14.91 18.59
CA ASP A 148 -0.61 -16.29 18.88
C ASP A 148 -1.05 -17.27 17.79
N SER A 149 -2.33 -17.20 17.39
CA SER A 149 -2.88 -18.05 16.32
C SER A 149 -2.20 -17.78 14.98
N THR A 150 -1.90 -16.51 14.69
CA THR A 150 -1.21 -16.13 13.45
C THR A 150 0.25 -16.58 13.47
N LEU A 151 0.92 -16.55 14.63
CA LEU A 151 2.26 -17.08 14.81
C LEU A 151 2.28 -18.60 14.56
N GLU A 152 1.36 -19.34 15.19
CA GLU A 152 1.23 -20.78 14.99
C GLU A 152 0.97 -21.11 13.51
N TYR A 153 0.08 -20.35 12.85
CA TYR A 153 -0.22 -20.49 11.43
C TYR A 153 1.03 -20.26 10.55
N ALA A 154 1.88 -19.31 10.90
CA ALA A 154 3.12 -18.97 10.20
C ALA A 154 4.27 -19.97 10.46
N THR A 155 4.26 -20.67 11.60
CA THR A 155 5.30 -21.65 11.97
C THR A 155 4.95 -23.09 11.63
N THR A 156 3.67 -23.42 11.46
CA THR A 156 3.24 -24.79 11.15
C THR A 156 3.61 -25.15 9.71
N ASP A 157 4.30 -26.27 9.52
CA ASP A 157 4.72 -26.74 8.20
C ASP A 157 3.55 -26.89 7.23
N ASN A 158 3.77 -26.52 5.97
CA ASN A 158 2.86 -26.86 4.89
C ASN A 158 3.20 -28.28 4.40
N PRO A 159 2.33 -29.29 4.60
CA PRO A 159 2.65 -30.69 4.30
C PRO A 159 2.95 -30.96 2.81
N ILE A 160 2.69 -29.99 1.92
CA ILE A 160 2.87 -30.09 0.47
C ILE A 160 4.36 -29.94 0.04
N ARG A 161 5.27 -29.54 0.94
CA ARG A 161 6.70 -29.33 0.63
C ARG A 161 7.63 -30.53 0.89
N ARG A 162 7.11 -31.76 1.01
CA ARG A 162 7.95 -32.97 0.93
C ARG A 162 7.80 -33.59 -0.46
N LYS A 163 8.63 -33.13 -1.40
CA LYS A 163 8.97 -33.90 -2.60
C LYS A 163 10.26 -34.65 -2.34
#